data_AF-D4YNR2-F1
#
_entry.id   AF-D4YNR2-F1
#
_cell.length_a   1.000
_cell.length_b   1.000
_cell.length_c   1.000
_cell.angle_alpha   90.00
_cell.angle_beta   90.00
_cell.angle_gamma   90.00
#
_symmetry.space_group_name_H-M   'P 1'
#
loop_
_entity.id
_entity.type
_entity.pdbx_description
1 polymer ?
#
loop_
_entity_poly.entity_id
_entity_poly.type
_entity_poly.pdbx_seq_one_letter_code
_entity_poly.pdbx_strand_id
1 'polypeptide(L)'
;MSHNEHQLTEVAALYIYALVHDLDAVTDADVDADLHARITDVLTTQKAYDLDATSILQLATAARVIVAAPGAKTLSAAAYDKARSQIVACMPRSGNAGVRLWPPTSQTVRAHLGGGAWNDALDAVGIPTAKTGRARGSSRFSHDDFRKAMTDFSKASDNRSYKAYEEWVKAERAQGRERPAGATVRNTFGTWSEAMRLAAE
;
A
#
# COMPACT_ATOMS: atom_id res chain seq x y z
N MET A 1 -4.70 -16.33 -10.05
CA MET A 1 -3.28 -16.08 -9.70
C MET A 1 -2.68 -17.41 -9.30
N SER A 2 -1.49 -17.76 -9.80
CA SER A 2 -0.88 -19.06 -9.50
C SER A 2 -0.32 -19.08 -8.08
N HIS A 3 -0.39 -20.23 -7.39
CA HIS A 3 0.25 -20.45 -6.09
C HIS A 3 1.74 -20.02 -6.10
N ASN A 4 2.41 -20.23 -7.24
CA ASN A 4 3.82 -19.91 -7.42
C ASN A 4 4.09 -18.39 -7.41
N GLU A 5 3.19 -17.58 -7.97
CA GLU A 5 3.33 -16.11 -7.97
C GLU A 5 3.13 -15.53 -6.57
N HIS A 6 2.25 -16.16 -5.78
CA HIS A 6 2.01 -15.78 -4.40
C HIS A 6 3.26 -16.02 -3.55
N GLN A 7 3.87 -17.21 -3.63
CA GLN A 7 5.11 -17.54 -2.91
C GLN A 7 6.27 -16.60 -3.28
N LEU A 8 6.48 -16.29 -4.56
CA LEU A 8 7.53 -15.34 -4.98
C LEU A 8 7.31 -13.92 -4.44
N THR A 9 6.04 -13.51 -4.28
CA THR A 9 5.69 -12.20 -3.73
C THR A 9 5.87 -12.16 -2.22
N GLU A 10 5.55 -13.25 -1.52
CA GLU A 10 5.78 -13.42 -0.09
C GLU A 10 7.28 -13.37 0.24
N VAL A 11 8.11 -14.13 -0.48
CA VAL A 11 9.56 -14.11 -0.31
C VAL A 11 10.12 -12.71 -0.54
N ALA A 12 9.64 -11.98 -1.54
CA ALA A 12 10.07 -10.60 -1.77
C ALA A 12 9.73 -9.68 -0.59
N ALA A 13 8.55 -9.82 -0.01
CA ALA A 13 8.13 -9.04 1.16
C ALA A 13 9.03 -9.32 2.37
N LEU A 14 9.32 -10.59 2.65
CA LEU A 14 10.19 -11.02 3.75
C LEU A 14 11.66 -10.64 3.52
N TYR A 15 12.16 -10.79 2.30
CA TYR A 15 13.53 -10.41 1.94
C TYR A 15 13.73 -8.89 2.12
N ILE A 16 12.82 -8.07 1.61
CA ILE A 16 12.92 -6.62 1.79
C ILE A 16 12.72 -6.22 3.25
N TYR A 17 11.87 -6.92 4.00
CA TYR A 17 11.78 -6.74 5.45
C TYR A 17 13.14 -6.95 6.13
N ALA A 18 13.84 -8.04 5.79
CA ALA A 18 15.15 -8.35 6.33
C ALA A 18 16.16 -7.22 6.05
N LEU A 19 16.18 -6.70 4.82
CA LEU A 19 17.07 -5.60 4.44
C LEU A 19 16.75 -4.29 5.15
N VAL A 20 15.46 -3.94 5.29
CA VAL A 20 15.05 -2.68 5.96
C VAL A 20 15.34 -2.70 7.46
N HIS A 21 15.37 -3.89 8.06
CA HIS A 21 15.62 -4.07 9.48
C HIS A 21 17.03 -4.60 9.81
N ASP A 22 17.92 -4.63 8.81
CA ASP A 22 19.31 -5.07 8.94
C ASP A 22 19.42 -6.43 9.64
N LEU A 23 18.60 -7.40 9.22
CA LEU A 23 18.62 -8.74 9.78
C LEU A 23 19.78 -9.57 9.22
N ASP A 24 20.35 -10.43 10.07
CA ASP A 24 21.33 -11.41 9.67
C ASP A 24 20.68 -12.63 8.99
N ALA A 25 21.34 -13.17 7.98
CA ALA A 25 20.89 -14.36 7.28
C ALA A 25 20.99 -15.61 8.19
N VAL A 26 20.00 -16.49 8.13
CA VAL A 26 20.07 -17.80 8.79
C VAL A 26 20.80 -18.77 7.87
N THR A 27 22.08 -19.05 8.13
CA THR A 27 22.95 -19.85 7.26
C THR A 27 22.57 -21.33 7.20
N ASP A 28 21.93 -21.85 8.26
CA ASP A 28 21.58 -23.27 8.41
C ASP A 28 20.11 -23.57 8.05
N ALA A 29 19.42 -22.61 7.43
CA ALA A 29 18.04 -22.80 7.01
C ALA A 29 17.96 -23.84 5.88
N ASP A 30 17.06 -24.82 6.04
CA ASP A 30 16.69 -25.71 4.95
C ASP A 30 15.98 -24.90 3.86
N VAL A 31 16.65 -24.73 2.72
CA VAL A 31 16.16 -23.92 1.61
C VAL A 31 15.35 -24.81 0.69
N ASP A 32 14.06 -24.51 0.54
CA ASP A 32 13.18 -25.19 -0.41
C ASP A 32 13.80 -25.14 -1.83
N ALA A 33 14.15 -26.31 -2.36
CA ALA A 33 14.86 -26.46 -3.63
C ALA A 33 14.04 -25.97 -4.83
N ASP A 34 12.72 -26.18 -4.81
CA ASP A 34 11.84 -25.71 -5.88
C ASP A 34 11.75 -24.17 -5.86
N LEU A 35 11.67 -23.58 -4.68
CA LEU A 35 11.62 -22.13 -4.52
C LEU A 35 12.96 -21.47 -4.87
N HIS A 36 14.07 -22.10 -4.52
CA HIS A 36 15.42 -21.69 -4.92
C HIS A 36 15.58 -21.67 -6.43
N ALA A 37 15.18 -22.75 -7.12
CA ALA A 37 15.21 -22.83 -8.57
C ALA A 37 14.38 -21.72 -9.23
N ARG A 38 13.18 -21.45 -8.69
CA ARG A 38 12.30 -20.37 -9.19
C ARG A 38 12.92 -18.98 -9.03
N ILE A 39 13.53 -18.68 -7.89
CA ILE A 39 14.19 -17.38 -7.68
C ILE A 39 15.41 -17.25 -8.60
N THR A 40 16.21 -18.32 -8.73
CA THR A 40 17.36 -18.36 -9.64
C THR A 40 16.94 -18.09 -11.09
N ASP A 41 15.85 -18.70 -11.55
CA ASP A 41 15.31 -18.46 -12.90
C ASP A 41 14.88 -17.00 -13.12
N VAL A 42 14.19 -16.41 -12.13
CA VAL A 42 13.77 -15.01 -12.16
C VAL A 42 14.98 -14.07 -12.20
N LEU A 43 15.99 -14.29 -11.36
CA LEU A 43 17.20 -13.48 -11.32
C LEU A 43 18.01 -13.59 -12.62
N THR A 44 18.13 -14.80 -13.17
CA THR A 44 18.83 -15.06 -14.43
C THR A 44 18.12 -14.36 -15.60
N THR A 45 16.80 -14.50 -15.68
CA THR A 45 15.96 -13.82 -16.69
C THR A 45 16.12 -12.29 -16.63
N GLN A 46 16.26 -11.75 -15.42
CA GLN A 46 16.43 -10.31 -15.18
C GLN A 46 17.88 -9.85 -15.25
N LYS A 47 18.83 -10.77 -15.47
CA LYS A 47 20.29 -10.52 -15.47
C LYS A 47 20.79 -9.89 -14.15
N ALA A 48 20.12 -10.23 -13.05
CA ALA A 48 20.46 -9.78 -11.71
C ALA A 48 21.48 -10.72 -11.04
N TYR A 49 22.64 -10.88 -11.68
CA TYR A 49 23.65 -11.87 -11.27
C TYR A 49 24.34 -11.55 -9.94
N ASP A 50 24.26 -10.31 -9.47
CA ASP A 50 24.81 -9.90 -8.17
C ASP A 50 23.93 -10.36 -6.99
N LEU A 51 22.73 -10.87 -7.27
CA LEU A 51 21.84 -11.43 -6.27
C LEU A 51 21.95 -12.97 -6.27
N ASP A 52 21.99 -13.54 -5.08
CA ASP A 52 22.02 -14.99 -4.88
C ASP A 52 20.70 -15.47 -4.24
N ALA A 53 20.11 -16.49 -4.86
CA ALA A 53 18.84 -17.06 -4.41
C ALA A 53 18.93 -17.67 -3.00
N THR A 54 20.09 -18.23 -2.65
CA THR A 54 20.33 -18.81 -1.31
C THR A 54 20.28 -17.72 -0.25
N SER A 55 21.05 -16.65 -0.44
CA SER A 55 21.12 -15.50 0.47
C SER A 55 19.75 -14.82 0.65
N ILE A 56 18.99 -14.66 -0.44
CA ILE A 56 17.62 -14.15 -0.41
C ILE A 56 16.73 -15.02 0.48
N LEU A 57 16.76 -16.35 0.30
CA LEU A 57 15.90 -17.27 1.04
C LEU A 57 16.30 -17.40 2.50
N GLN A 58 17.59 -17.33 2.81
CA GLN A 58 18.09 -17.30 4.19
C GLN A 58 17.65 -16.03 4.93
N LEU A 59 17.72 -14.86 4.27
CA LEU A 59 17.22 -13.59 4.82
C LEU A 59 15.70 -13.58 4.97
N ALA A 60 14.97 -14.09 3.98
CA ALA A 60 13.51 -14.21 4.06
C ALA A 60 13.08 -15.17 5.18
N THR A 61 13.84 -16.25 5.41
CA THR A 61 13.61 -17.17 6.53
C THR A 61 13.89 -16.51 7.87
N ALA A 62 14.99 -15.75 7.99
CA ALA A 62 15.31 -14.94 9.17
C ALA A 62 14.16 -13.98 9.49
N ALA A 63 13.69 -13.23 8.49
CA ALA A 63 12.56 -12.33 8.61
C ALA A 63 11.31 -13.05 9.10
N ARG A 64 10.98 -14.21 8.54
CA ARG A 64 9.81 -15.01 8.93
C ARG A 64 9.84 -15.42 10.40
N VAL A 65 11.01 -15.80 10.92
CA VAL A 65 11.19 -16.12 12.35
C VAL A 65 11.02 -14.85 13.21
N ILE A 66 11.62 -13.73 12.80
CA ILE A 66 11.53 -12.47 13.55
C ILE A 66 10.11 -11.93 13.59
N VAL A 67 9.38 -11.94 12.47
CA VAL A 67 8.02 -11.36 12.41
C VAL A 67 6.99 -12.15 13.20
N ALA A 68 7.23 -13.45 13.39
CA ALA A 68 6.43 -14.30 14.27
C ALA A 68 6.67 -14.02 15.77
N ALA A 69 7.76 -13.34 16.14
CA ALA A 69 8.10 -13.03 17.52
C ALA A 69 7.36 -11.77 18.03
N PRO A 70 6.95 -11.75 19.32
CA PRO A 70 6.40 -10.54 19.94
C PRO A 70 7.37 -9.36 19.86
N GLY A 71 6.88 -8.19 19.45
CA GLY A 71 7.69 -6.97 19.35
C GLY A 71 8.39 -6.76 18.00
N ALA A 72 8.12 -7.62 17.01
CA ALA A 72 8.56 -7.37 15.64
C ALA A 72 8.08 -6.00 15.12
N LYS A 73 8.95 -5.35 14.33
CA LYS A 73 8.66 -4.04 13.75
C LYS A 73 7.77 -4.20 12.53
N THR A 74 7.07 -3.13 12.18
CA THR A 74 6.27 -3.07 10.95
C THR A 74 7.10 -2.57 9.77
N LEU A 75 6.67 -2.88 8.56
CA LEU A 75 7.28 -2.41 7.31
C LEU A 75 6.31 -1.47 6.57
N SER A 76 6.70 -0.22 6.36
CA SER A 76 5.89 0.70 5.57
C SER A 76 6.08 0.46 4.06
N ALA A 77 5.04 0.70 3.26
CA ALA A 77 5.16 0.60 1.80
C ALA A 77 6.23 1.51 1.20
N ALA A 78 6.42 2.70 1.79
CA ALA A 78 7.45 3.64 1.36
C ALA A 78 8.87 3.11 1.67
N ALA A 79 9.07 2.49 2.83
CA ALA A 79 10.34 1.84 3.16
C ALA A 79 10.60 0.64 2.24
N TYR A 80 9.57 -0.16 1.95
CA TYR A 80 9.65 -1.26 0.99
C TYR A 80 10.09 -0.77 -0.39
N ASP A 81 9.41 0.22 -0.97
CA ASP A 81 9.72 0.71 -2.32
C ASP A 81 11.08 1.41 -2.38
N LYS A 82 11.51 2.06 -1.29
CA LYS A 82 12.86 2.64 -1.17
C LYS A 82 13.93 1.54 -1.23
N ALA A 83 13.82 0.51 -0.40
CA ALA A 83 14.77 -0.62 -0.40
C ALA A 83 14.77 -1.35 -1.75
N ARG A 84 13.58 -1.62 -2.29
CA ARG A 84 13.42 -2.18 -3.65
C ARG A 84 14.16 -1.35 -4.71
N SER A 85 14.04 -0.02 -4.65
CA SER A 85 14.68 0.86 -5.64
C SER A 85 16.20 0.74 -5.63
N GLN A 86 16.81 0.50 -4.46
CA GLN A 86 18.25 0.29 -4.32
C GLN A 86 18.69 -1.03 -4.96
N ILE A 87 17.91 -2.10 -4.77
CA ILE A 87 18.16 -3.40 -5.40
C ILE A 87 18.06 -3.29 -6.92
N VAL A 88 16.99 -2.67 -7.42
CA VAL A 88 16.74 -2.54 -8.86
C VAL A 88 17.73 -1.59 -9.54
N ALA A 89 18.25 -0.59 -8.83
CA ALA A 89 19.26 0.33 -9.37
C ALA A 89 20.57 -0.37 -9.75
N CYS A 90 20.89 -1.48 -9.08
CA CYS A 90 22.07 -2.31 -9.38
C CYS A 90 21.84 -3.27 -10.56
N MET A 91 20.60 -3.43 -11.04
CA MET A 91 20.31 -4.32 -12.17
C MET A 91 20.62 -3.62 -13.50
N PRO A 92 21.15 -4.34 -14.51
CA PRO A 92 21.35 -3.78 -15.84
C PRO A 92 20.02 -3.22 -16.35
N ARG A 93 20.00 -1.93 -16.75
CA ARG A 93 18.80 -1.19 -17.20
C ARG A 93 17.83 -2.13 -17.90
N SER A 94 16.75 -2.45 -17.21
CA SER A 94 15.60 -3.20 -17.69
C SER A 94 14.88 -2.37 -18.75
N GLY A 95 15.47 -2.30 -19.94
CA GLY A 95 15.13 -1.37 -21.00
C GLY A 95 13.88 -1.71 -21.79
N ASN A 96 13.06 -2.67 -21.35
CA ASN A 96 11.81 -3.00 -22.04
C ASN A 96 10.62 -2.67 -21.14
N ALA A 97 9.80 -1.72 -21.59
CA ALA A 97 8.47 -1.51 -21.06
C ALA A 97 7.71 -2.85 -21.07
N GLY A 98 7.33 -3.34 -19.88
CA GLY A 98 6.56 -4.58 -19.72
C GLY A 98 7.24 -5.71 -18.93
N VAL A 99 8.54 -5.62 -18.62
CA VAL A 99 9.19 -6.63 -17.77
C VAL A 99 8.84 -6.40 -16.29
N ARG A 100 8.15 -7.35 -15.68
CA ARG A 100 7.87 -7.34 -14.23
C ARG A 100 9.15 -7.69 -13.47
N LEU A 101 9.83 -6.66 -12.98
CA LEU A 101 11.04 -6.82 -12.17
C LEU A 101 10.73 -7.42 -10.81
N TRP A 102 11.61 -8.32 -10.37
CA TRP A 102 11.64 -8.87 -9.03
C TRP A 102 12.81 -8.21 -8.27
N PRO A 103 12.63 -7.74 -7.03
CA PRO A 103 11.38 -7.76 -6.27
C PRO A 103 10.26 -6.89 -6.86
N PRO A 104 8.98 -7.31 -6.76
CA PRO A 104 7.83 -6.54 -7.24
C PRO A 104 7.62 -5.25 -6.44
N THR A 105 6.87 -4.29 -6.96
CA THR A 105 6.53 -3.04 -6.25
C THR A 105 5.54 -3.28 -5.11
N SER A 106 5.43 -2.32 -4.18
CA SER A 106 4.42 -2.40 -3.11
C SER A 106 2.99 -2.49 -3.65
N GLN A 107 2.71 -1.91 -4.82
CA GLN A 107 1.41 -2.02 -5.50
C GLN A 107 1.10 -3.47 -5.89
N THR A 108 2.08 -4.20 -6.45
CA THR A 108 1.91 -5.61 -6.80
C THR A 108 1.78 -6.48 -5.57
N VAL A 109 2.56 -6.23 -4.52
CA VAL A 109 2.44 -6.94 -3.23
C VAL A 109 1.02 -6.79 -2.65
N ARG A 110 0.46 -5.57 -2.65
CA ARG A 110 -0.93 -5.33 -2.23
C ARG A 110 -1.93 -6.10 -3.06
N ALA A 111 -1.77 -6.09 -4.38
CA ALA A 111 -2.69 -6.76 -5.28
C ALA A 111 -2.66 -8.29 -5.12
N HIS A 112 -1.48 -8.86 -4.89
CA HIS A 112 -1.28 -10.30 -4.80
C HIS A 112 -1.63 -10.86 -3.42
N LEU A 113 -1.25 -10.17 -2.33
CA LEU A 113 -1.35 -10.71 -0.97
C LEU A 113 -2.47 -10.06 -0.14
N GLY A 114 -2.83 -8.81 -0.43
CA GLY A 114 -3.67 -7.99 0.46
C GLY A 114 -4.96 -7.46 -0.14
N GLY A 115 -5.42 -7.99 -1.28
CA GLY A 115 -6.65 -7.53 -1.94
C GLY A 115 -6.66 -6.03 -2.27
N GLY A 116 -5.47 -5.43 -2.49
CA GLY A 116 -5.28 -4.01 -2.76
C GLY A 116 -4.86 -3.16 -1.56
N ALA A 117 -4.83 -3.71 -0.34
CA ALA A 117 -4.41 -3.01 0.88
C ALA A 117 -3.03 -3.48 1.37
N TRP A 118 -2.22 -2.55 1.89
CA TRP A 118 -0.87 -2.85 2.38
C TRP A 118 -0.89 -3.61 3.70
N ASN A 119 -1.71 -3.17 4.66
CA ASN A 119 -1.79 -3.84 5.96
C ASN A 119 -2.30 -5.28 5.81
N ASP A 120 -3.31 -5.50 4.97
CA ASP A 120 -3.79 -6.85 4.65
C ASP A 120 -2.68 -7.71 4.02
N ALA A 121 -1.82 -7.12 3.17
CA ALA A 121 -0.68 -7.84 2.60
C ALA A 121 0.40 -8.16 3.65
N LEU A 122 0.68 -7.26 4.58
CA LEU A 122 1.62 -7.52 5.69
C LEU A 122 1.08 -8.63 6.60
N ASP A 123 -0.20 -8.57 6.94
CA ASP A 123 -0.90 -9.54 7.79
C ASP A 123 -0.86 -10.95 7.17
N ALA A 124 -1.10 -11.05 5.85
CA ALA A 124 -0.98 -12.30 5.10
C ALA A 124 0.42 -12.92 5.14
N VAL A 125 1.47 -12.10 5.32
CA VAL A 125 2.88 -12.52 5.42
C VAL A 125 3.33 -12.68 6.89
N GLY A 126 2.46 -12.36 7.85
CA GLY A 126 2.77 -12.39 9.28
C GLY A 126 3.59 -11.20 9.78
N ILE A 127 3.77 -10.15 8.97
CA ILE A 127 4.47 -8.93 9.38
C ILE A 127 3.50 -8.06 10.20
N PRO A 128 3.89 -7.60 11.41
CA PRO A 128 3.03 -6.75 12.22
C PRO A 128 2.60 -5.48 11.47
N THR A 129 1.30 -5.19 11.50
CA THR A 129 0.75 -4.00 10.90
C THR A 129 0.82 -2.82 11.86
N ALA A 130 1.11 -1.63 11.33
CA ALA A 130 0.93 -0.41 12.11
C ALA A 130 -0.57 -0.27 12.46
N LYS A 131 -0.91 -0.34 13.75
CA LYS A 131 -2.26 -0.02 14.25
C LYS A 131 -2.65 1.44 13.97
N THR A 132 -1.66 2.28 13.64
CA THR A 132 -1.79 3.68 13.24
C THR A 132 -1.80 3.84 11.71
N GLY A 133 -2.66 3.09 11.04
CA GLY A 133 -3.04 3.35 9.65
C GLY A 133 -4.44 3.96 9.61
N ARG A 134 -4.74 4.78 8.58
CA ARG A 134 -6.13 5.19 8.30
C ARG A 134 -7.00 3.94 8.27
N ALA A 135 -8.03 3.88 9.11
CA ALA A 135 -9.01 2.80 9.05
C ALA A 135 -9.53 2.71 7.60
N ARG A 136 -9.82 1.50 7.13
CA ARG A 136 -10.37 1.27 5.78
C ARG A 136 -11.58 2.20 5.60
N GLY A 137 -11.50 3.15 4.67
CA GLY A 137 -12.56 4.15 4.46
C GLY A 137 -12.59 5.35 5.42
N SER A 138 -11.56 5.59 6.24
CA SER A 138 -11.45 6.83 7.03
C SER A 138 -11.12 8.01 6.12
N SER A 139 -12.14 8.49 5.42
CA SER A 139 -12.19 9.86 4.95
C SER A 139 -11.82 10.78 6.12
N ARG A 140 -11.07 11.86 5.86
CA ARG A 140 -10.79 12.94 6.84
C ARG A 140 -12.09 13.45 7.49
N PHE A 141 -13.22 13.27 6.81
CA PHE A 141 -14.55 13.68 7.19
C PHE A 141 -15.43 12.45 7.40
N SER A 142 -16.11 12.37 8.53
CA SER A 142 -17.16 11.40 8.82
C SER A 142 -18.42 11.69 7.98
N HIS A 143 -19.34 10.72 7.89
CA HIS A 143 -20.63 10.93 7.22
C HIS A 143 -21.41 12.11 7.85
N ASP A 144 -21.24 12.35 9.15
CA ASP A 144 -21.84 13.49 9.82
C ASP A 144 -21.22 14.84 9.38
N ASP A 145 -19.91 14.88 9.18
CA ASP A 145 -19.22 16.06 8.64
C ASP A 145 -19.71 16.40 7.23
N PHE A 146 -20.00 15.38 6.42
CA PHE A 146 -20.60 15.56 5.10
C PHE A 146 -22.02 16.14 5.19
N ARG A 147 -22.89 15.60 6.05
CA ARG A 147 -24.24 16.13 6.26
C ARG A 147 -24.19 17.58 6.76
N LYS A 148 -23.36 17.84 7.78
CA LYS A 148 -23.15 19.17 8.35
C LYS A 148 -22.66 20.18 7.33
N ALA A 149 -21.71 19.81 6.46
CA ALA A 149 -21.24 20.69 5.41
C ALA A 149 -22.34 21.07 4.41
N MET A 150 -23.22 20.12 4.06
CA MET A 150 -24.34 20.38 3.16
C MET A 150 -25.44 21.23 3.81
N THR A 151 -25.73 21.00 5.10
CA THR A 151 -26.66 21.83 5.86
C THR A 151 -26.14 23.26 6.05
N ASP A 152 -24.85 23.41 6.42
CA ASP A 152 -24.21 24.72 6.59
C ASP A 152 -24.18 25.50 5.26
N PHE A 153 -23.86 24.82 4.16
CA PHE A 153 -23.92 25.41 2.82
C PHE A 153 -25.34 25.85 2.45
N SER A 154 -26.35 25.01 2.73
CA SER A 154 -27.75 25.33 2.44
C SER A 154 -28.27 26.52 3.25
N LYS A 155 -27.67 26.81 4.41
CA LYS A 155 -27.98 28.02 5.21
C LYS A 155 -27.19 29.25 4.74
N ALA A 156 -26.01 29.05 4.19
CA ALA A 156 -25.11 30.13 3.77
C ALA A 156 -25.39 30.66 2.36
N SER A 157 -26.09 29.89 1.52
CA SER A 157 -26.34 30.24 0.12
C SER A 157 -27.67 29.68 -0.40
N ASP A 158 -28.47 30.53 -1.05
CA ASP A 158 -29.66 30.11 -1.81
C ASP A 158 -29.29 29.39 -3.11
N ASN A 159 -28.07 29.61 -3.62
CA ASN A 159 -27.56 28.94 -4.81
C ASN A 159 -27.00 27.56 -4.45
N ARG A 160 -27.79 26.51 -4.74
CA ARG A 160 -27.49 25.10 -4.44
C ARG A 160 -26.67 24.37 -5.52
N SER A 161 -26.00 25.12 -6.41
CA SER A 161 -25.18 24.51 -7.46
C SER A 161 -23.85 23.96 -6.92
N TYR A 162 -23.33 22.93 -7.59
CA TYR A 162 -22.02 22.35 -7.29
C TYR A 162 -20.90 23.41 -7.27
N LYS A 163 -20.92 24.34 -8.24
CA LYS A 163 -19.93 25.41 -8.34
C LYS A 163 -19.99 26.36 -7.15
N ALA A 164 -21.19 26.75 -6.72
CA ALA A 164 -21.37 27.60 -5.55
C ALA A 164 -20.87 26.91 -4.26
N TYR A 165 -21.03 25.59 -4.14
CA TYR A 165 -20.45 24.84 -3.03
C TYR A 165 -18.92 24.84 -3.05
N GLU A 166 -18.29 24.64 -4.20
CA GLU A 166 -16.82 24.70 -4.28
C GLU A 166 -16.27 26.09 -3.93
N GLU A 167 -16.96 27.15 -4.35
CA GLU A 167 -16.60 28.53 -3.98
C GLU A 167 -16.79 28.77 -2.47
N TRP A 168 -17.88 28.28 -1.89
CA TRP A 168 -18.11 28.35 -0.44
C TRP A 168 -17.06 27.56 0.36
N VAL A 169 -16.71 26.33 -0.06
CA VAL A 169 -15.64 25.54 0.58
C VAL A 169 -14.29 26.25 0.51
N LYS A 170 -13.97 26.94 -0.59
CA LYS A 170 -12.76 27.76 -0.70
C LYS A 170 -12.77 28.91 0.31
N ALA A 171 -13.91 29.60 0.45
CA ALA A 171 -14.08 30.67 1.43
C ALA A 171 -13.97 30.17 2.88
N GLU A 172 -14.59 29.03 3.21
CA GLU A 172 -14.49 28.39 4.53
C GLU A 172 -13.03 28.03 4.87
N ARG A 173 -12.30 27.45 3.90
CA ARG A 173 -10.88 27.09 4.08
C ARG A 173 -10.00 28.31 4.29
N ALA A 174 -10.26 29.41 3.59
CA ALA A 174 -9.56 30.67 3.81
C ALA A 174 -9.76 31.21 5.24
N GLN A 175 -10.87 30.85 5.89
CA GLN A 175 -11.17 31.19 7.29
C GLN A 175 -10.74 30.09 8.27
N GLY A 176 -9.92 29.12 7.84
CA GLY A 176 -9.41 28.03 8.68
C GLY A 176 -10.42 26.92 8.97
N ARG A 177 -11.62 26.96 8.38
CA ARG A 177 -12.62 25.91 8.53
C ARG A 177 -12.49 24.90 7.41
N GLU A 178 -12.18 23.66 7.76
CA GLU A 178 -12.06 22.60 6.76
C GLU A 178 -13.42 22.00 6.43
N ARG A 179 -13.70 21.90 5.13
CA ARG A 179 -14.91 21.29 4.59
C ARG A 179 -14.59 20.23 3.54
N PRO A 180 -15.41 19.17 3.40
CA PRO A 180 -15.25 18.17 2.35
C PRO A 180 -15.36 18.81 0.96
N ALA A 181 -14.51 18.38 0.02
CA ALA A 181 -14.59 18.87 -1.36
C ALA A 181 -15.84 18.33 -2.07
N GLY A 182 -16.39 19.08 -3.02
CA GLY A 182 -17.62 18.70 -3.74
C GLY A 182 -17.51 17.35 -4.44
N ALA A 183 -16.36 17.04 -5.03
CA ALA A 183 -16.09 15.74 -5.63
C ALA A 183 -16.17 14.59 -4.60
N THR A 184 -15.68 14.82 -3.38
CA THR A 184 -15.77 13.83 -2.30
C THR A 184 -17.21 13.66 -1.81
N VAL A 185 -17.96 14.76 -1.66
CA VAL A 185 -19.40 14.73 -1.33
C VAL A 185 -20.16 13.85 -2.34
N ARG A 186 -19.93 14.07 -3.65
CA ARG A 186 -20.58 13.27 -4.70
C ARG A 186 -20.21 11.80 -4.61
N ASN A 187 -18.94 11.47 -4.33
CA ASN A 187 -18.52 10.08 -4.18
C ASN A 187 -19.14 9.40 -2.95
N THR A 188 -19.47 10.17 -1.91
CA THR A 188 -20.12 9.65 -0.68
C THR A 188 -21.62 9.45 -0.85
N PHE A 189 -22.33 10.36 -1.53
CA PHE A 189 -23.79 10.32 -1.70
C PHE A 189 -24.27 9.84 -3.09
N GLY A 190 -23.35 9.46 -3.97
CA GLY A 190 -23.62 9.05 -5.36
C GLY A 190 -23.85 10.22 -6.31
N THR A 191 -24.77 11.13 -6.00
CA THR A 191 -25.06 12.31 -6.85
C THR A 191 -25.15 13.61 -6.04
N TRP A 192 -24.94 14.75 -6.71
CA TRP A 192 -25.05 16.08 -6.08
C TRP A 192 -26.48 16.37 -5.61
N SER A 193 -27.48 16.01 -6.43
CA SER A 193 -28.89 16.19 -6.08
C SER A 193 -29.27 15.39 -4.84
N GLU A 194 -28.77 14.16 -4.71
CA GLU A 194 -29.02 13.33 -3.53
C GLU A 194 -28.34 13.89 -2.28
N ALA A 195 -27.13 14.41 -2.40
CA ALA A 195 -26.44 15.10 -1.31
C ALA A 195 -27.22 16.34 -0.81
N MET A 196 -27.81 17.12 -1.72
CA MET A 196 -28.63 18.28 -1.37
C MET A 196 -30.00 17.88 -0.77
N ARG A 197 -30.57 16.75 -1.20
CA ARG A 197 -31.82 16.21 -0.66
C ARG A 197 -31.65 15.79 0.80
N LEU A 198 -30.59 15.04 1.09
CA LEU A 198 -30.25 14.55 2.43
C LEU A 198 -29.81 15.65 3.41
N ALA A 199 -29.54 16.86 2.92
CA ALA A 199 -29.22 18.01 3.73
C ALA A 199 -30.45 18.83 4.17
N ALA A 200 -31.61 18.56 3.54
CA ALA A 200 -32.89 19.22 3.81
C ALA A 200 -33.81 18.40 4.74
N GLU A 201 -33.43 17.16 5.08
CA GLU A 201 -33.99 16.34 6.16
C GLU A 201 -33.27 16.62 7.49
#